data_AF-A0A1G7S796-F1
#
_entry.id   AF-A0A1G7S796-F1
#
_cell.length_a   1.000
_cell.length_b   1.000
_cell.length_c   1.000
_cell.angle_alpha   90.00
_cell.angle_beta   90.00
_cell.angle_gamma   90.00
#
_symmetry.space_group_name_H-M   'P 1'
#
loop_
_entity.id
_entity.type
_entity.pdbx_description
1 polymer ?
#
loop_
_entity_poly.entity_id
_entity_poly.type
_entity_poly.pdbx_seq_one_letter_code
_entity_poly.pdbx_strand_id
1 'polypeptide(L)' 'MSEFETYTCDSCNEEFSAHPSSNAAANTYCSPACETDGKGLR' A
#
# COMPACT_ATOMS: atom_id res chain seq x y z
N MET A 1 15.80 11.71 -9.05
CA MET A 1 14.82 11.58 -7.95
C MET A 1 14.40 10.11 -7.94
N SER A 2 14.24 9.49 -6.77
CA SER A 2 13.74 8.11 -6.72
C SER A 2 12.35 8.07 -7.36
N GLU A 3 12.09 7.12 -8.25
CA GLU A 3 10.76 6.90 -8.85
C GLU A 3 9.77 6.33 -7.81
N PHE A 4 10.29 5.88 -6.67
CA PHE A 4 9.52 5.27 -5.59
C PHE A 4 9.55 6.15 -4.34
N GLU A 5 8.38 6.29 -3.72
CA GLU A 5 8.15 6.90 -2.41
C GLU A 5 7.80 5.83 -1.38
N THR A 6 8.03 6.13 -0.11
CA THR A 6 7.69 5.23 1.00
C THR A 6 6.31 5.57 1.55
N TYR A 7 5.47 4.56 1.67
CA TYR A 7 4.12 4.63 2.25
C TYR A 7 4.01 3.65 3.41
N THR A 8 3.07 3.90 4.31
CA THR A 8 2.73 2.99 5.42
C THR A 8 1.46 2.24 5.07
N CYS A 9 1.46 0.92 5.25
CA CYS A 9 0.30 0.08 5.00
C CYS A 9 -0.77 0.25 6.09
N ASP A 10 -2.00 0.58 5.71
CA ASP A 10 -3.09 0.79 6.68
C ASP A 10 -3.59 -0.50 7.35
N SER A 11 -3.24 -1.68 6.81
CA SER A 11 -3.63 -2.98 7.37
C SER A 11 -2.59 -3.54 8.34
N CYS A 12 -1.32 -3.57 7.95
CA CYS A 12 -0.25 -4.19 8.76
C CYS A 12 0.70 -3.18 9.44
N ASN A 13 0.58 -1.88 9.14
CA ASN A 13 1.47 -0.81 9.62
C ASN A 13 2.94 -0.95 9.19
N GLU A 14 3.23 -1.72 8.16
CA GLU A 14 4.58 -1.84 7.58
C GLU A 14 4.84 -0.75 6.53
N GLU A 15 6.10 -0.32 6.44
CA GLU A 15 6.55 0.60 5.39
C GLU A 15 6.85 -0.15 4.09
N PHE A 16 6.40 0.39 2.97
CA PHE A 16 6.66 -0.16 1.64
C PHE A 16 6.95 0.94 0.62
N SER A 17 7.79 0.64 -0.36
CA SER A 17 8.08 1.56 -1.46
C SER A 17 7.14 1.30 -2.64
N ALA A 18 6.50 2.35 -3.14
CA ALA A 18 5.66 2.29 -4.33
C ALA A 18 5.87 3.51 -5.23
N HIS A 19 5.60 3.34 -6.52
CA HIS A 19 5.57 4.47 -7.44
C HIS A 19 4.31 5.32 -7.12
N PRO A 20 4.38 6.66 -7.13
CA PRO A 20 3.23 7.52 -6.78
C PRO A 20 2.00 7.30 -7.65
N SER A 21 2.19 6.78 -8.88
CA SER A 21 1.09 6.44 -9.79
C SER A 21 0.57 5.00 -9.67
N SER A 22 1.12 4.19 -8.77
CA SER A 22 0.69 2.80 -8.57
C SER A 22 -0.55 2.74 -7.69
N ASN A 23 -1.36 1.70 -7.89
CA ASN A 23 -2.53 1.45 -7.04
C ASN A 23 -2.16 1.36 -5.56
N ALA A 24 -1.00 0.78 -5.24
CA ALA A 24 -0.49 0.65 -3.87
C ALA A 24 -0.27 2.02 -3.18
N ALA A 25 0.15 3.04 -3.92
CA ALA A 25 0.29 4.41 -3.40
C ALA A 25 -1.08 5.08 -3.21
N ALA A 26 -2.04 4.79 -4.10
CA ALA A 26 -3.39 5.36 -4.03
C ALA A 26 -4.26 4.72 -2.94
N ASN A 27 -4.07 3.43 -2.65
CA ASN A 27 -4.87 2.67 -1.70
C ASN A 27 -4.14 2.35 -0.39
N THR A 28 -2.89 2.77 -0.23
CA THR A 28 -2.08 2.62 1.00
C THR A 28 -2.02 1.18 1.53
N TYR A 29 -2.02 0.18 0.64
CA TYR A 29 -1.83 -1.23 1.01
C TYR A 29 -0.60 -1.84 0.35
N CYS A 30 0.25 -2.49 1.16
CA CYS A 30 1.48 -3.13 0.67
C CYS A 30 1.22 -4.41 -0.15
N SER A 31 0.03 -5.01 -0.06
CA SER A 31 -0.33 -6.24 -0.76
C SER A 31 -1.85 -6.36 -0.99
N PRO A 32 -2.29 -7.15 -2.00
CA PRO A 32 -3.71 -7.43 -2.21
C PRO A 32 -4.40 -8.11 -1.01
N ALA A 33 -3.64 -8.86 -0.21
CA ALA A 33 -4.14 -9.48 1.02
C ALA A 33 -4.47 -8.42 2.07
N CYS A 34 -3.55 -7.46 2.30
CA CYS A 34 -3.77 -6.31 3.17
C CYS A 34 -4.93 -5.42 2.68
N GLU A 35 -5.07 -5.25 1.37
CA GLU A 35 -6.21 -4.52 0.80
C GLU A 35 -7.54 -5.22 1.07
N THR A 36 -7.59 -6.55 0.87
CA THR A 36 -8.80 -7.34 1.13
C THR A 36 -9.18 -7.29 2.61
N ASP A 37 -8.18 -7.42 3.50
CA ASP A 37 -8.37 -7.42 4.95
C ASP A 37 -8.78 -6.03 5.46
N GLY A 38 -8.05 -4.98 5.06
CA GLY A 38 -8.32 -3.59 5.44
C GLY A 38 -9.65 -3.05 4.90
N LYS A 39 -10.12 -3.56 3.76
CA LYS A 39 -11.44 -3.22 3.20
C LYS A 39 -12.56 -4.15 3.69
N GLY A 40 -12.26 -5.17 4.49
CA GLY A 40 -13.25 -6.14 4.98
C GLY A 40 -13.93 -6.94 3.86
N LEU A 41 -13.22 -7.22 2.77
CA LEU A 41 -13.71 -7.95 1.59
C LEU A 41 -13.56 -9.48 1.70
N ARG A 42 -13.39 -9.98 2.92
CA ARG A 42 -12.99 -11.35 3.22
C ARG A 42 -14.16 -12.24 3.61
#